data_AF-A0A098BYF3-F1
#
_entry.id   AF-A0A098BYF3-F1
#
_cell.length_a   1.000
_cell.length_b   1.000
_cell.length_c   1.000
_cell.angle_alpha   90.00
_cell.angle_beta   90.00
_cell.angle_gamma   90.00
#
_symmetry.space_group_name_H-M   'P 1'
#
loop_
_entity.id
_entity.type
_entity.pdbx_description
1 polymer ?
#
loop_
_entity_poly.entity_id
_entity_poly.type
_entity_poly.pdbx_seq_one_letter_code
_entity_poly.pdbx_strand_id
1 'polypeptide(L)' 'MRVLILTVLLMSAFQGVSSQSLKTVSYQDETQKLNGIVTSNAGQKLPGVLILPAWRGVEQKRLL' A
#
# COMPACT_ATOMS: atom_id res chain seq x y z
N MET A 1 21.62 30.14 -21.49
CA MET A 1 20.27 30.44 -20.98
C MET A 1 19.20 29.44 -21.41
N ARG A 2 19.02 29.16 -22.72
CA ARG A 2 17.99 28.21 -23.21
C ARG A 2 18.06 26.81 -22.59
N VAL A 3 19.26 26.23 -22.47
CA VAL A 3 19.47 24.89 -21.90
C VAL A 3 19.13 24.86 -20.40
N LEU A 4 19.46 25.92 -19.66
CA LEU A 4 19.19 26.04 -18.23
C LEU A 4 17.70 26.15 -17.94
N ILE A 5 16.95 26.86 -18.79
CA ILE A 5 15.49 26.95 -18.70
C ILE A 5 14.86 25.58 -18.95
N LEU A 6 15.37 24.84 -19.95
CA LEU A 6 14.87 23.52 -20.31
C LEU A 6 15.09 22.49 -19.19
N THR A 7 16.25 22.50 -18.54
CA THR A 7 16.55 21.58 -17.43
C THR A 7 15.68 21.85 -16.21
N VAL A 8 15.46 23.12 -15.85
CA VAL A 8 14.56 23.49 -14.74
C VAL A 8 13.12 23.05 -15.03
N LEU A 9 12.66 23.21 -16.28
CA LEU A 9 11.33 22.76 -16.70
C LEU A 9 11.17 21.25 -16.56
N LEU A 10 12.15 20.46 -17.02
CA LEU A 10 12.13 19.00 -16.90
C LEU A 10 12.14 18.51 -15.45
N MET A 11 12.91 19.15 -14.56
CA MET A 11 12.97 18.74 -13.14
C MET A 11 11.65 18.99 -12.41
N SER A 12 10.90 20.03 -12.79
CA SER A 12 9.60 20.33 -12.18
C SER A 12 8.51 19.29 -12.48
N ALA A 13 8.65 18.54 -13.58
CA ALA A 13 7.68 17.54 -14.01
C ALA A 13 7.66 16.27 -13.14
N PHE A 14 8.73 16.01 -12.36
CA PHE A 14 8.87 14.77 -11.57
C PHE A 14 8.35 14.89 -10.13
N GLN A 15 7.84 16.04 -9.70
CA GLN A 15 7.46 16.28 -8.29
C GLN A 15 6.12 15.63 -7.87
N GLY A 16 5.43 14.94 -8.79
CA GLY A 16 4.06 14.43 -8.57
C GLY A 16 3.93 12.96 -8.16
N VAL A 17 5.02 12.19 -8.05
CA VAL A 17 4.92 10.74 -7.75
C VAL A 17 4.64 10.53 -6.26
N SER A 18 3.36 10.53 -5.91
CA SER A 18 2.90 10.20 -4.55
C SER A 18 3.00 8.68 -4.35
N SER A 19 3.85 8.25 -3.43
CA SER A 19 3.95 6.84 -3.03
C SER A 19 2.62 6.34 -2.48
N GLN A 20 2.33 5.04 -2.66
CA GLN A 20 1.12 4.42 -2.14
C GLN A 20 1.12 4.50 -0.61
N SER A 21 0.28 5.40 -0.08
CA SER A 21 0.13 5.56 1.37
C SER A 21 -0.66 4.37 1.92
N LEU A 22 0.00 3.64 2.81
CA LEU A 22 -0.53 2.51 3.55
C LEU A 22 -1.01 3.01 4.91
N LYS A 23 -2.29 2.81 5.21
CA LYS A 23 -2.89 3.15 6.50
C LYS A 23 -3.15 1.88 7.29
N THR A 24 -2.64 1.81 8.50
CA THR A 24 -2.96 0.70 9.41
C THR A 24 -4.41 0.81 9.86
N VAL A 25 -5.13 -0.30 9.84
CA VAL A 25 -6.51 -0.41 10.34
C VAL A 25 -6.59 -1.51 11.38
N SER A 26 -7.36 -1.29 12.43
CA SER A 26 -7.67 -2.31 13.44
C SER A 26 -9.14 -2.67 13.29
N TYR A 27 -9.41 -3.90 12.87
CA TYR A 27 -10.74 -4.48 12.80
C TYR A 27 -10.95 -5.39 14.00
N GLN A 28 -12.04 -5.21 14.72
CA GLN A 28 -12.42 -6.07 15.84
C GLN A 28 -13.54 -7.00 15.37
N ASP A 29 -13.26 -8.31 15.37
CA ASP A 29 -14.22 -9.36 15.09
C ASP A 29 -14.50 -10.13 16.38
N GLU A 30 -15.61 -9.82 17.04
CA GLU A 30 -15.95 -10.34 18.37
C GLU A 30 -14.80 -10.18 19.39
N THR A 31 -14.16 -11.28 19.77
CA THR A 31 -13.01 -11.31 20.71
C THR A 31 -11.67 -11.19 19.99
N GLN A 32 -11.64 -11.31 18.66
CA GLN A 32 -10.44 -11.32 17.83
C GLN A 32 -10.13 -9.92 17.27
N LYS A 33 -8.94 -9.41 17.57
CA LYS A 33 -8.43 -8.18 16.98
C LYS A 33 -7.59 -8.50 15.74
N LEU A 34 -8.01 -8.01 14.58
CA LEU A 34 -7.32 -8.14 13.30
C LEU A 34 -6.70 -6.79 12.91
N ASN A 35 -5.37 -6.75 12.84
CA ASN A 35 -4.67 -5.57 12.33
C ASN A 35 -4.39 -5.77 10.83
N GLY A 36 -4.85 -4.83 10.01
CA GLY A 36 -4.68 -4.83 8.57
C GLY A 36 -4.05 -3.54 8.07
N ILE A 37 -3.84 -3.48 6.76
CA ILE A 37 -3.33 -2.31 6.06
C ILE A 37 -4.26 -2.02 4.89
N VAL A 38 -4.66 -0.77 4.72
CA VAL A 38 -5.46 -0.31 3.58
C VAL A 38 -4.70 0.72 2.75
N THR A 39 -4.97 0.73 1.46
CA THR A 39 -4.42 1.71 0.52
C THR A 39 -5.19 3.01 0.57
N SER A 40 -4.55 4.10 0.11
CA SER A 40 -5.09 5.47 0.14
C SER A 40 -6.40 5.68 -0.63
N ASN A 41 -6.80 4.73 -1.47
CA ASN A 41 -8.07 4.73 -2.21
C ASN A 41 -9.27 4.19 -1.40
N ALA A 42 -9.08 3.83 -0.13
CA ALA A 42 -10.17 3.39 0.75
C ALA A 42 -11.34 4.40 0.76
N GLY A 43 -12.58 3.91 0.59
CA GLY A 43 -13.80 4.73 0.53
C GLY A 43 -14.19 5.20 -0.87
N GLN A 44 -13.34 5.02 -1.89
CA GLN A 44 -13.71 5.28 -3.28
C GLN A 44 -14.45 4.08 -3.89
N LYS A 45 -15.33 4.34 -4.86
CA LYS A 45 -16.10 3.29 -5.57
C LYS A 45 -15.25 2.66 -6.68
N LEU A 46 -14.15 2.01 -6.28
CA LEU A 46 -13.22 1.29 -7.15
C LEU A 46 -13.21 -0.19 -6.77
N PRO A 47 -12.84 -1.11 -7.68
CA PRO A 47 -12.63 -2.51 -7.32
C PRO A 47 -11.60 -2.64 -6.20
N GLY A 48 -11.93 -3.43 -5.18
CA GLY A 48 -11.06 -3.71 -4.04
C GLY A 48 -10.56 -5.14 -4.04
N VAL A 49 -9.34 -5.35 -3.55
CA VAL A 49 -8.78 -6.69 -3.31
C VAL A 49 -8.59 -6.87 -1.81
N LEU A 50 -9.19 -7.90 -1.25
CA LEU A 50 -9.00 -8.30 0.14
C LEU A 50 -7.98 -9.44 0.20
N ILE A 51 -6.85 -9.19 0.85
CA ILE A 51 -5.80 -10.20 1.06
C ILE A 51 -5.90 -10.66 2.51
N LEU A 52 -6.39 -11.88 2.71
CA LEU A 52 -6.39 -12.54 4.02
C LEU A 52 -5.26 -13.58 4.02
N PRO A 53 -4.19 -13.39 4.81
CA PRO A 53 -3.21 -14.46 5.00
C PRO A 53 -3.90 -15.64 5.70
N ALA A 54 -3.67 -16.85 5.20
CA ALA A 54 -4.25 -18.06 5.79
C ALA A 54 -3.75 -18.27 7.23
N TRP A 55 -4.62 -18.80 8.10
CA TRP A 55 -4.29 -19.09 9.49
C TRP A 55 -3.38 -20.34 9.58
N ARG A 56 -2.30 -20.21 10.36
CA ARG A 56 -1.02 -20.92 10.27
C ARG A 56 -0.21 -20.50 9.04
N GLY A 57 0.75 -19.60 9.27
CA GLY A 57 1.83 -19.36 8.33
C GLY A 57 2.51 -20.67 7.96
N VAL A 58 3.16 -20.68 6.80
CA VAL A 58 4.14 -21.67 6.35
C VAL A 58 4.84 -22.39 7.52
N GLU A 59 4.28 -23.49 8.02
CA GLU A 59 5.04 -24.40 8.89
C GLU A 59 5.96 -25.17 7.95
N GLN A 60 7.18 -24.68 7.80
CA GLN A 60 8.31 -25.43 7.27
C GLN A 60 8.75 -26.46 8.32
N LYS A 61 7.85 -27.40 8.64
CA LYS A 61 8.14 -28.64 9.36
C LYS A 61 7.47 -29.80 8.65
N ARG A 62 8.01 -30.14 7.48
CA ARG A 62 7.99 -31.54 7.03
C ARG A 62 9.30 -32.15 7.50
N LEU A 63 9.28 -32.69 8.72
CA LEU A 63 10.22 -33.74 9.10
C LEU A 63 9.77 -35.01 8.36
N LEU A 64 10.61 -35.45 7.41
CA LEU A 64 11.05 -36.82 7.12
C LEU A 64 11.90 -36.75 5.86
#